data_AF-A0A2U1AKL7-F1
#
_entry.id   AF-A0A2U1AKL7-F1
#
_cell.length_a   1.000
_cell.length_b   1.000
_cell.length_c   1.000
_cell.angle_alpha   90.00
_cell.angle_beta   90.00
_cell.angle_gamma   90.00
#
_symmetry.space_group_name_H-M   'P 1'
#
loop_
_entity.id
_entity.type
_entity.pdbx_description
1 polymer ?
#
loop_
_entity_poly.entity_id
_entity_poly.type
_entity_poly.pdbx_seq_one_letter_code
_entity_poly.pdbx_strand_id
1 'polypeptide(L)'
;MKNSLGRQALIAAALAGLATAGAGVAQAADTVNCYGVAKAGQNDCSSKTGVHDCAGQAKVDHDKGDFKTMPKGTCEKLGGTPEK
;
A
#
# COMPACT_ATOMS: atom_id res chain seq x y z
N MET A 1 28.60 47.56 -19.41
CA MET A 1 29.04 46.50 -18.46
C MET A 1 29.81 45.48 -19.29
N LYS A 2 31.12 45.33 -19.04
CA LYS A 2 32.01 44.47 -19.82
C LYS A 2 32.05 43.10 -19.14
N ASN A 3 31.30 42.13 -19.67
CA ASN A 3 31.34 40.76 -19.16
C ASN A 3 32.35 39.97 -20.00
N SER A 4 33.46 39.65 -19.34
CA SER A 4 34.58 38.87 -19.84
C SER A 4 34.10 37.55 -20.44
N LEU A 5 34.20 37.42 -21.76
CA LEU A 5 34.19 36.12 -22.43
C LEU A 5 35.48 35.38 -22.03
N GLY A 6 35.34 34.42 -21.13
CA GLY A 6 36.45 33.66 -20.59
C GLY A 6 36.11 32.19 -20.45
N ARG A 7 36.35 31.44 -21.53
CA ARG A 7 36.91 30.08 -21.53
C ARG A 7 36.25 29.09 -20.56
N GLN A 8 35.25 28.36 -21.01
CA GLN A 8 35.15 26.93 -20.71
C GLN A 8 34.55 26.26 -21.95
N ALA A 9 35.47 25.83 -22.80
CA ALA A 9 35.17 25.00 -23.94
C ALA A 9 34.70 23.62 -23.44
N LEU A 10 33.78 23.02 -24.19
CA LEU A 10 33.61 21.57 -24.34
C LEU A 10 33.27 20.80 -23.05
N ILE A 11 32.01 20.33 -22.93
CA ILE A 11 31.72 18.89 -22.96
C ILE A 11 30.33 18.72 -23.59
N ALA A 12 30.31 18.32 -24.86
CA ALA A 12 29.16 17.66 -25.47
C ALA A 12 29.31 16.16 -25.21
N ALA A 13 28.33 15.52 -24.59
CA ALA A 13 28.08 14.09 -24.74
C ALA A 13 26.67 13.77 -24.25
N ALA A 14 25.79 13.48 -25.20
CA ALA A 14 24.47 12.94 -24.98
C ALA A 14 24.57 11.57 -24.30
N LEU A 15 23.80 11.36 -23.23
CA LEU A 15 23.45 10.01 -22.77
C LEU A 15 22.01 9.75 -23.17
N ALA A 16 21.91 8.88 -24.17
CA ALA A 16 20.71 8.41 -24.82
C ALA A 16 19.72 7.79 -23.83
N GLY A 17 18.46 7.77 -24.27
CA GLY A 17 17.26 7.43 -23.52
C GLY A 17 17.41 6.32 -22.49
N LEU A 18 17.03 6.64 -21.26
CA LEU A 18 16.55 5.63 -20.34
C LEU A 18 15.30 5.02 -20.99
N ALA A 19 15.44 3.77 -21.41
CA ALA A 19 14.32 2.91 -21.75
C ALA A 19 13.25 3.04 -20.67
N THR A 20 12.05 3.44 -21.08
CA THR A 20 10.84 3.30 -20.27
C THR A 20 10.71 1.81 -19.94
N ALA A 21 11.23 1.39 -18.78
CA ALA A 21 10.87 0.12 -18.21
C ALA A 21 9.36 0.17 -18.08
N GLY A 22 8.66 -0.65 -18.85
CA GLY A 22 7.23 -0.76 -18.78
C GLY A 22 6.88 -0.97 -17.32
N ALA A 23 6.22 0.02 -16.73
CA ALA A 23 5.49 -0.20 -15.49
C ALA A 23 4.45 -1.24 -15.88
N GLY A 24 4.74 -2.52 -15.61
CA GLY A 24 3.73 -3.55 -15.64
C GLY A 24 2.59 -2.99 -14.81
N VAL A 25 1.42 -2.83 -15.44
CA VAL A 25 0.21 -2.49 -14.73
C VAL A 25 0.02 -3.58 -13.69
N ALA A 26 0.38 -3.31 -12.44
CA ALA A 26 0.01 -4.17 -11.33
C ALA A 26 -1.50 -4.19 -11.37
N GLN A 27 -2.10 -5.29 -11.83
CA GLN A 27 -3.53 -5.49 -11.74
C GLN A 27 -3.85 -5.40 -10.25
N ALA A 28 -4.50 -4.31 -9.84
CA ALA A 28 -4.94 -4.13 -8.48
C ALA A 28 -5.86 -5.31 -8.18
N ALA A 29 -5.36 -6.25 -7.38
CA ALA A 29 -6.18 -7.35 -6.93
C ALA A 29 -7.32 -6.74 -6.11
N ASP A 30 -8.55 -7.09 -6.43
CA ASP A 30 -9.70 -6.69 -5.62
C ASP A 30 -9.45 -7.12 -4.16
N THR A 31 -9.48 -6.16 -3.24
CA THR A 31 -9.32 -6.40 -1.81
C THR A 31 -10.67 -6.35 -1.10
N VAL A 32 -10.73 -6.98 0.07
CA VAL A 32 -11.86 -6.94 1.01
C VAL A 32 -11.35 -6.81 2.43
N ASN A 33 -12.09 -6.11 3.26
CA ASN A 33 -11.93 -6.16 4.70
C ASN A 33 -12.45 -7.50 5.21
N CYS A 34 -11.56 -8.29 5.79
CA CYS A 34 -11.87 -9.61 6.31
C CYS A 34 -11.97 -9.55 7.82
N TYR A 35 -13.17 -9.74 8.36
CA TYR A 35 -13.45 -9.69 9.78
C TYR A 35 -13.16 -11.02 10.47
N GLY A 36 -12.78 -10.98 11.76
CA GLY A 36 -12.57 -12.16 12.59
C GLY A 36 -11.24 -12.88 12.36
N VAL A 37 -10.33 -12.31 11.56
CA VAL A 37 -9.01 -12.90 11.27
C VAL A 37 -7.85 -12.11 11.90
N ALA A 38 -8.10 -10.88 12.34
CA ALA A 38 -7.09 -10.05 12.99
C ALA A 38 -6.74 -10.64 14.36
N LYS A 39 -5.45 -10.73 14.67
CA LYS A 39 -4.98 -10.99 16.04
C LYS A 39 -4.97 -9.70 16.85
N ALA A 40 -4.86 -9.80 18.17
CA ALA A 40 -4.65 -8.67 19.05
C ALA A 40 -3.46 -7.83 18.55
N GLY A 41 -3.67 -6.52 18.48
CA GLY A 41 -2.70 -5.57 17.96
C GLY A 41 -2.41 -5.65 16.46
N GLN A 42 -3.19 -6.40 15.67
CA GLN A 42 -2.89 -6.66 14.26
C GLN A 42 -4.06 -6.40 13.30
N ASN A 43 -5.07 -5.64 13.74
CA ASN A 43 -6.13 -5.11 12.88
C ASN A 43 -5.64 -3.93 12.03
N ASP A 44 -6.31 -3.72 10.90
CA ASP A 44 -6.19 -2.49 10.12
C ASP A 44 -7.05 -1.36 10.72
N CYS A 45 -6.90 -0.14 10.21
CA CYS A 45 -7.64 1.03 10.72
C CYS A 45 -9.16 0.83 10.62
N SER A 46 -9.88 1.36 11.60
CA SER A 46 -11.32 1.17 11.85
C SER A 46 -11.72 -0.22 12.37
N SER A 47 -12.88 -0.26 13.03
CA SER A 47 -13.57 -1.47 13.45
C SER A 47 -15.04 -1.37 13.06
N LYS A 48 -15.69 -2.52 12.84
CA LYS A 48 -17.13 -2.58 12.49
C LYS A 48 -18.02 -1.93 13.55
N THR A 49 -17.60 -1.99 14.81
CA THR A 49 -18.35 -1.49 15.96
C THR A 49 -17.89 -0.11 16.42
N GLY A 50 -16.85 0.48 15.81
CA GLY A 50 -16.31 1.78 16.20
C GLY A 50 -15.65 1.81 17.59
N VAL A 51 -15.22 0.66 18.09
CA VAL A 51 -14.55 0.55 19.41
C VAL A 51 -13.11 1.05 19.38
N HIS A 52 -12.54 1.15 18.18
CA HIS A 52 -11.26 1.78 17.88
C HIS A 52 -11.18 2.14 16.39
N ASP A 53 -10.29 3.10 16.09
CA ASP A 53 -10.13 3.69 14.74
C ASP A 53 -8.74 3.47 14.15
N CYS A 54 -7.72 3.24 14.98
CA CYS A 54 -6.36 3.06 14.50
C CYS A 54 -5.99 1.58 14.35
N ALA A 55 -5.12 1.29 13.37
CA ALA A 55 -4.50 -0.01 13.23
C ALA A 55 -3.78 -0.43 14.52
N GLY A 56 -3.84 -1.72 14.84
CA GLY A 56 -3.21 -2.31 16.01
C GLY A 56 -3.89 -2.00 17.35
N GLN A 57 -5.14 -1.53 17.36
CA GLN A 57 -5.91 -1.31 18.59
C GLN A 57 -6.81 -2.49 19.01
N ALA A 58 -6.83 -3.56 18.22
CA ALA A 58 -7.49 -4.82 18.56
C ALA A 58 -6.98 -5.33 19.90
N LYS A 59 -7.91 -5.54 20.84
CA LYS A 59 -7.58 -5.97 22.22
C LYS A 59 -7.51 -7.49 22.36
N VAL A 60 -8.18 -8.22 21.48
CA VAL A 60 -8.30 -9.68 21.53
C VAL A 60 -8.07 -10.27 20.14
N ASP A 61 -7.71 -11.55 20.11
CA ASP A 61 -7.58 -12.28 18.85
C ASP A 61 -8.96 -12.58 18.26
N HIS A 62 -9.05 -12.49 16.93
CA HIS A 62 -10.19 -12.91 16.13
C HIS A 62 -11.51 -12.20 16.47
N ASP A 63 -11.44 -10.94 16.92
CA ASP A 63 -12.62 -10.14 17.16
C ASP A 63 -13.43 -9.97 15.85
N LYS A 64 -14.75 -10.14 15.93
CA LYS A 64 -15.65 -10.06 14.76
C LYS A 64 -15.84 -8.64 14.25
N GLY A 65 -15.51 -7.64 15.07
CA GLY A 65 -15.49 -6.23 14.71
C GLY A 65 -14.17 -5.79 14.10
N ASP A 66 -13.10 -6.57 14.27
CA ASP A 66 -11.77 -6.25 13.76
C ASP A 66 -11.50 -6.96 12.45
N PHE A 67 -10.83 -6.27 11.53
CA PHE A 67 -10.54 -6.79 10.22
C PHE A 67 -9.08 -6.64 9.82
N LYS A 68 -8.73 -7.40 8.79
CA LYS A 68 -7.57 -7.13 7.95
C LYS A 68 -7.97 -7.03 6.50
N THR A 69 -7.42 -6.07 5.76
CA THR A 69 -7.61 -5.95 4.32
C THR A 69 -6.74 -6.98 3.61
N MET A 70 -7.36 -7.75 2.72
CA MET A 70 -6.67 -8.83 2.00
C MET A 70 -7.29 -9.07 0.62
N PRO A 71 -6.62 -9.80 -0.29
CA PRO A 71 -7.18 -10.13 -1.59
C PRO A 71 -8.47 -10.94 -1.47
N LYS A 72 -9.44 -10.69 -2.36
CA LYS A 72 -10.68 -11.48 -2.48
C LYS A 72 -10.39 -12.98 -2.54
N GLY A 73 -11.26 -13.78 -1.92
CA GLY A 73 -11.09 -15.23 -1.81
C GLY A 73 -10.07 -15.70 -0.78
N THR A 74 -9.26 -14.81 -0.18
CA THR A 74 -8.36 -15.18 0.93
C THR A 74 -9.12 -15.25 2.25
N CYS A 75 -10.08 -14.33 2.46
CA CYS A 75 -10.81 -14.22 3.72
C CYS A 75 -11.52 -15.53 4.11
N GLU A 76 -12.22 -16.13 3.15
CA GLU A 76 -12.96 -17.38 3.36
C GLU A 76 -12.01 -18.57 3.61
N LYS A 77 -10.83 -18.59 2.96
CA LYS A 77 -9.80 -19.62 3.19
C LYS A 77 -9.23 -19.57 4.61
N LEU A 78 -9.23 -18.38 5.23
CA LEU A 78 -8.82 -18.18 6.61
C LEU A 78 -9.98 -18.38 7.61
N GLY A 79 -11.18 -18.73 7.14
CA GLY A 79 -12.38 -18.87 7.98
C GLY A 79 -12.96 -17.53 8.45
N GLY A 80 -12.53 -16.41 7.87
CA GLY A 80 -13.02 -15.08 8.17
C GLY A 80 -14.34 -14.75 7.45
N THR A 81 -14.90 -13.60 7.77
CA THR A 81 -16.09 -13.07 7.09
C THR A 81 -15.72 -11.83 6.28
N PRO A 82 -15.78 -11.86 4.93
CA PRO A 82 -15.52 -10.68 4.13
C PRO A 82 -16.63 -9.65 4.33
N GLU A 83 -16.28 -8.37 4.27
CA GLU A 83 -17.26 -7.31 4.08
C GLU A 83 -18.06 -7.58 2.80
N LYS A 84 -19.37 -7.31 2.86
CA LYS A 84 -20.27 -7.50 1.72
C LYS A 84 -20.16 -6.34 0.75
#